data_AF-A0A235H313-F1
#
_entry.id   AF-A0A235H313-F1
#
_cell.length_a   1.000
_cell.length_b   1.000
_cell.length_c   1.000
_cell.angle_alpha   90.00
_cell.angle_beta   90.00
_cell.angle_gamma   90.00
#
_symmetry.space_group_name_H-M   'P 1'
#
loop_
_entity.id
_entity.type
_entity.pdbx_description
1 polymer ?
#
loop_
_entity_poly.entity_id
_entity_poly.type
_entity_poly.pdbx_seq_one_letter_code
_entity_poly.pdbx_strand_id
1 'polypeptide(L)'
;ANTTTPAKSGTPQVTQVTMGGTIEAGDSFTITVEDQTFTYTATAGDVATGQTARANIANQLKASINNALGANGRLSGKDVQTVTVSTTGTITLSGATTSNAAREMTVKASAENALTKRISESFASGTIVSFTVDRNLLEQAANNGNGISTIEKKVDIQIQVSNLSGATVTRDGMSKRGEGKLAEGENSFAFDTGTVRFNVDQKSIKQAAAVNSAANLVSVQVTDANTSNDLTVQLNERNTNAITVKAQNLTTSGQGLRLDYAQNDWTDRADIDKAVASIDYAKQ
;
A
#
# COMPACT_ATOMS: atom_id res chain seq x y z
N ALA A 1 7.31 4.42 36.14
CA ALA A 1 6.28 4.77 37.15
C ALA A 1 6.87 5.81 38.08
N ASN A 2 6.11 6.84 38.45
CA ASN A 2 6.57 7.92 39.32
C ASN A 2 5.56 8.17 40.45
N THR A 3 5.99 8.06 41.69
CA THR A 3 5.13 8.37 42.85
C THR A 3 5.08 9.88 43.04
N THR A 4 3.91 10.46 42.80
CA THR A 4 3.66 11.90 42.85
C THR A 4 3.14 12.35 44.22
N THR A 5 2.56 11.42 44.98
CA THR A 5 2.17 11.65 46.38
C THR A 5 2.56 10.42 47.21
N PRO A 6 3.42 10.55 48.23
CA PRO A 6 3.76 9.44 49.11
C PRO A 6 2.62 9.10 50.06
N ALA A 7 2.55 7.85 50.53
CA ALA A 7 1.57 7.41 51.51
C ALA A 7 1.74 8.15 52.84
N LYS A 8 0.64 8.63 53.43
CA LYS A 8 0.60 9.10 54.82
C LYS A 8 -0.71 8.66 55.48
N SER A 9 -0.78 8.75 56.80
CA SER A 9 -2.07 8.56 57.49
C SER A 9 -3.12 9.53 56.92
N GLY A 10 -4.28 9.01 56.55
CA GLY A 10 -5.36 9.76 55.91
C GLY A 10 -5.09 10.30 54.49
N THR A 11 -3.91 10.04 53.90
CA THR A 11 -3.54 10.51 52.54
C THR A 11 -3.08 9.33 51.68
N PRO A 12 -3.74 9.07 50.53
CA PRO A 12 -3.38 7.95 49.68
C PRO A 12 -2.02 8.17 49.00
N GLN A 13 -1.26 7.10 48.79
CA GLN A 13 -0.18 7.12 47.80
C GLN A 13 -0.79 7.34 46.41
N VAL A 14 -0.14 8.16 45.58
CA VAL A 14 -0.50 8.35 44.18
C VAL A 14 0.71 8.08 43.29
N THR A 15 0.60 7.10 42.41
CA THR A 15 1.65 6.74 41.44
C THR A 15 1.12 6.87 40.03
N GLN A 16 1.85 7.60 39.20
CA GLN A 16 1.55 7.78 37.78
C GLN A 16 2.45 6.89 36.92
N VAL A 17 1.87 6.30 35.88
CA VAL A 17 2.56 5.54 34.84
C VAL A 17 2.31 6.22 33.51
N THR A 18 3.40 6.61 32.84
CA THR A 18 3.40 7.26 31.53
C THR A 18 4.15 6.41 30.53
N MET A 19 3.68 6.40 29.28
CA MET A 19 4.31 5.70 28.17
C MET A 19 5.09 6.68 27.29
N GLY A 20 6.41 6.50 27.22
CA GLY A 20 7.30 7.24 26.32
C GLY A 20 7.45 6.55 24.96
N GLY A 21 8.18 7.21 24.05
CA GLY A 21 8.53 6.64 22.75
C GLY A 21 7.39 6.57 21.73
N THR A 22 7.72 6.05 20.55
CA THR A 22 6.75 5.64 19.52
C THR A 22 6.17 4.29 19.93
N ILE A 23 4.86 4.12 19.78
CA ILE A 23 4.16 2.87 20.06
C ILE A 23 3.78 2.25 18.72
N GLU A 24 4.16 1.00 18.52
CA GLU A 24 3.86 0.21 17.34
C GLU A 24 3.05 -1.04 17.70
N ALA A 25 2.37 -1.62 16.72
CA ALA A 25 1.65 -2.87 16.92
C ALA A 25 2.65 -4.00 17.24
N GLY A 26 2.34 -4.81 18.24
CA GLY A 26 3.20 -5.88 18.76
C GLY A 26 4.05 -5.48 19.97
N ASP A 27 4.17 -4.18 20.28
CA ASP A 27 4.83 -3.74 21.52
C ASP A 27 4.02 -4.20 22.75
N SER A 28 4.70 -4.65 23.79
CA SER A 28 4.07 -5.12 25.02
C SER A 28 4.35 -4.18 26.19
N PHE A 29 3.30 -3.80 26.90
CA PHE A 29 3.34 -2.87 28.03
C PHE A 29 2.94 -3.62 29.30
N THR A 30 3.78 -3.55 30.32
CA THR A 30 3.59 -4.30 31.57
C THR A 30 3.57 -3.35 32.76
N ILE A 31 2.58 -3.53 33.64
CA ILE A 31 2.51 -2.87 34.95
C ILE A 31 2.41 -3.96 36.01
N THR A 32 3.29 -3.92 36.99
CA THR A 32 3.22 -4.76 38.19
C THR A 32 2.79 -3.90 39.37
N VAL A 33 1.68 -4.28 40.01
CA VAL A 33 1.13 -3.63 41.20
C VAL A 33 1.02 -4.66 42.29
N GLU A 34 1.66 -4.45 43.45
CA GLU A 34 1.54 -5.38 44.59
C GLU A 34 1.85 -6.84 44.21
N ASP A 35 2.94 -7.01 43.45
CA ASP A 35 3.42 -8.26 42.85
C ASP A 35 2.46 -8.93 41.85
N GLN A 36 1.39 -8.25 41.43
CA GLN A 36 0.49 -8.71 40.37
C GLN A 36 0.81 -8.03 39.05
N THR A 37 1.07 -8.84 38.01
CA THR A 37 1.52 -8.34 36.70
C THR A 37 0.37 -8.27 35.70
N PHE A 38 0.25 -7.11 35.04
CA PHE A 38 -0.74 -6.78 34.01
C PHE A 38 -0.01 -6.45 32.73
N THR A 39 -0.21 -7.23 31.67
CA THR A 39 0.45 -7.02 30.38
C THR A 39 -0.57 -6.82 29.28
N TYR A 40 -0.30 -5.88 28.37
CA TYR A 40 -1.08 -5.66 27.17
C TYR A 40 -0.16 -5.50 25.95
N THR A 41 -0.45 -6.24 24.89
CA THR A 41 0.26 -6.13 23.61
C THR A 41 -0.55 -5.24 22.67
N ALA A 42 0.07 -4.18 22.18
CA ALA A 42 -0.56 -3.23 21.25
C ALA A 42 -0.99 -3.93 19.96
N THR A 43 -2.21 -3.67 19.53
CA THR A 43 -2.78 -4.19 18.29
C THR A 43 -2.69 -3.15 17.18
N ALA A 44 -2.90 -3.58 15.92
CA ALA A 44 -2.99 -2.65 14.79
C ALA A 44 -4.11 -1.60 14.97
N GLY A 45 -5.18 -1.94 15.69
CA GLY A 45 -6.28 -1.02 15.99
C GLY A 45 -5.89 0.07 16.98
N ASP A 46 -4.97 -0.20 17.91
CA ASP A 46 -4.51 0.78 18.89
C ASP A 46 -3.65 1.88 18.24
N VAL A 47 -2.86 1.50 17.22
CA VAL A 47 -1.86 2.35 16.56
C VAL A 47 -2.28 2.84 15.18
N ALA A 48 -3.54 2.64 14.79
CA ALA A 48 -4.05 3.11 13.50
C ALA A 48 -3.94 4.65 13.38
N THR A 49 -3.76 5.15 12.15
CA THR A 49 -3.64 6.59 11.89
C THR A 49 -4.83 7.37 12.44
N GLY A 50 -4.56 8.44 13.18
CA GLY A 50 -5.60 9.25 13.85
C GLY A 50 -5.99 8.78 15.25
N GLN A 51 -5.48 7.63 15.72
CA GLN A 51 -5.75 7.11 17.06
C GLN A 51 -4.75 7.61 18.11
N THR A 52 -5.20 7.68 19.36
CA THR A 52 -4.35 7.96 20.53
C THR A 52 -3.84 6.66 21.15
N ALA A 53 -2.83 6.04 20.54
CA ALA A 53 -2.28 4.75 20.98
C ALA A 53 -2.04 4.64 22.50
N ARG A 54 -1.47 5.69 23.10
CA ARG A 54 -1.25 5.77 24.55
C ARG A 54 -2.54 5.62 25.35
N ALA A 55 -3.60 6.34 24.98
CA ALA A 55 -4.86 6.27 25.71
C ALA A 55 -5.54 4.91 25.52
N ASN A 56 -5.46 4.32 24.32
CA ASN A 56 -6.04 3.00 24.04
C ASN A 56 -5.39 1.93 24.92
N ILE A 57 -4.06 1.84 24.89
CA ILE A 57 -3.29 0.89 25.69
C ILE A 57 -3.49 1.13 27.19
N ALA A 58 -3.46 2.39 27.63
CA ALA A 58 -3.71 2.75 29.02
C ALA A 58 -5.10 2.30 29.49
N ASN A 59 -6.13 2.46 28.67
CA ASN A 59 -7.48 2.02 28.99
C ASN A 59 -7.58 0.49 29.07
N GLN A 60 -6.85 -0.25 28.24
CA GLN A 60 -6.82 -1.72 28.31
C GLN A 60 -6.12 -2.21 29.58
N LEU A 61 -4.97 -1.61 29.93
CA LEU A 61 -4.28 -1.89 31.19
C LEU A 61 -5.16 -1.51 32.39
N LYS A 62 -5.82 -0.34 32.35
CA LYS A 62 -6.80 0.09 33.37
C LYS A 62 -7.93 -0.93 33.52
N ALA A 63 -8.52 -1.41 32.42
CA ALA A 63 -9.58 -2.39 32.47
C ALA A 63 -9.12 -3.68 33.16
N SER A 64 -7.92 -4.17 32.82
CA SER A 64 -7.32 -5.34 33.45
C SER A 64 -7.08 -5.13 34.96
N ILE A 65 -6.54 -3.98 35.35
CA ILE A 65 -6.31 -3.62 36.76
C ILE A 65 -7.64 -3.45 37.51
N ASN A 66 -8.64 -2.79 36.93
CA ASN A 66 -9.97 -2.64 37.53
C ASN A 66 -10.66 -3.99 37.75
N ASN A 67 -10.55 -4.92 36.80
CA ASN A 67 -11.08 -6.28 36.98
C ASN A 67 -10.41 -6.99 38.16
N ALA A 68 -9.10 -6.77 38.34
CA ALA A 68 -8.36 -7.32 39.48
C ALA A 68 -8.67 -6.64 40.82
N LEU A 69 -9.18 -5.41 40.82
CA LEU A 69 -9.68 -4.69 42.00
C LEU A 69 -11.10 -5.11 42.40
N GLY A 70 -11.82 -5.82 41.53
CA GLY A 70 -13.16 -6.31 41.80
C GLY A 70 -13.22 -7.29 42.99
N ALA A 71 -14.43 -7.63 43.43
CA ALA A 71 -14.64 -8.60 44.51
C ALA A 71 -13.96 -9.94 44.16
N ASN A 72 -13.07 -10.42 45.04
CA ASN A 72 -12.23 -11.61 44.85
C ASN A 72 -11.19 -11.52 43.71
N GLY A 73 -10.94 -10.33 43.17
CA GLY A 73 -9.86 -10.10 42.22
C GLY A 73 -8.49 -10.24 42.87
N ARG A 74 -7.45 -10.43 42.06
CA ARG A 74 -6.07 -10.63 42.54
C ARG A 74 -5.44 -9.44 43.29
N LEU A 75 -6.05 -8.25 43.21
CA LEU A 75 -5.70 -7.09 44.01
C LEU A 75 -6.67 -6.85 45.18
N SER A 76 -7.64 -7.74 45.40
CA SER A 76 -8.58 -7.64 46.52
C SER A 76 -7.83 -7.68 47.86
N GLY A 77 -8.06 -6.68 48.70
CA GLY A 77 -7.41 -6.54 50.01
C GLY A 77 -5.97 -6.01 49.97
N LYS A 78 -5.43 -5.68 48.78
CA LYS A 78 -4.15 -4.98 48.62
C LYS A 78 -4.29 -3.48 48.86
N ASP A 79 -3.15 -2.79 48.92
CA ASP A 79 -3.09 -1.36 49.21
C ASP A 79 -3.40 -0.45 48.02
N VAL A 80 -3.75 -0.99 46.84
CA VAL A 80 -4.25 -0.22 45.69
C VAL A 80 -5.78 -0.17 45.70
N GLN A 81 -6.36 1.02 45.51
CA GLN A 81 -7.81 1.24 45.61
C GLN A 81 -8.47 1.62 44.29
N THR A 82 -7.84 2.51 43.51
CA THR A 82 -8.41 3.00 42.25
C THR A 82 -7.37 3.11 41.16
N VAL A 83 -7.79 2.89 39.91
CA VAL A 83 -7.01 3.22 38.72
C VAL A 83 -7.82 4.10 37.76
N THR A 84 -7.20 5.16 37.28
CA THR A 84 -7.77 6.10 36.30
C THR A 84 -6.81 6.33 35.15
N VAL A 85 -7.33 6.81 34.02
CA VAL A 85 -6.54 7.12 32.82
C VAL A 85 -6.93 8.50 32.34
N SER A 86 -5.94 9.37 32.10
CA SER A 86 -6.15 10.68 31.50
C SER A 86 -6.44 10.57 30.00
N THR A 87 -6.91 11.66 29.39
CA THR A 87 -7.08 11.76 27.93
C THR A 87 -5.77 11.55 27.15
N THR A 88 -4.62 11.84 27.76
CA THR A 88 -3.28 11.64 27.18
C THR A 88 -2.72 10.23 27.40
N GLY A 89 -3.43 9.36 28.12
CA GLY A 89 -3.01 7.99 28.40
C GLY A 89 -2.10 7.84 29.63
N THR A 90 -2.08 8.80 30.55
CA THR A 90 -1.40 8.65 31.85
C THR A 90 -2.28 7.81 32.77
N ILE A 91 -1.76 6.67 33.23
CA ILE A 91 -2.43 5.82 34.20
C ILE A 91 -2.09 6.35 35.60
N THR A 92 -3.11 6.61 36.42
CA THR A 92 -2.93 7.02 37.82
C THR A 92 -3.50 5.94 38.72
N LEU A 93 -2.64 5.34 39.54
CA LEU A 93 -3.03 4.44 40.62
C LEU A 93 -3.05 5.23 41.92
N SER A 94 -4.09 5.02 42.72
CA SER A 94 -4.21 5.59 44.06
C SER A 94 -4.39 4.48 45.09
N GLY A 95 -3.62 4.57 46.16
CA GLY A 95 -3.65 3.61 47.26
C GLY A 95 -4.88 3.75 48.15
N ALA A 96 -5.14 2.72 48.94
CA ALA A 96 -6.12 2.74 50.02
C ALA A 96 -5.65 3.65 51.16
N THR A 97 -6.58 4.18 51.95
CA THR A 97 -6.27 5.05 53.09
C THR A 97 -6.80 4.47 54.38
N THR A 98 -6.05 4.67 55.47
CA THR A 98 -6.55 4.48 56.83
C THR A 98 -6.20 5.70 57.69
N SER A 99 -6.95 5.94 58.76
CA SER A 99 -6.73 7.07 59.66
C SER A 99 -5.54 6.90 60.61
N ASN A 100 -4.95 5.70 60.69
CA ASN A 100 -3.97 5.35 61.71
C ASN A 100 -2.62 4.87 61.15
N ALA A 101 -2.52 4.62 59.83
CA ALA A 101 -1.29 4.13 59.21
C ALA A 101 -1.19 4.58 57.75
N ALA A 102 0.05 4.79 57.30
CA ALA A 102 0.35 4.90 55.88
C ALA A 102 0.19 3.53 55.21
N ARG A 103 -0.43 3.50 54.04
CA ARG A 103 -0.54 2.30 53.19
C ARG A 103 0.23 2.53 51.91
N GLU A 104 1.36 1.85 51.79
CA GLU A 104 2.22 1.95 50.63
C GLU A 104 1.81 0.91 49.59
N MET A 105 1.91 1.29 48.32
CA MET A 105 1.76 0.34 47.22
C MET A 105 3.01 0.33 46.35
N THR A 106 3.39 -0.84 45.90
CA THR A 106 4.49 -1.07 44.96
C THR A 106 3.97 -1.02 43.54
N VAL A 107 4.60 -0.21 42.70
CA VAL A 107 4.26 -0.10 41.28
C VAL A 107 5.53 -0.09 40.44
N LYS A 108 5.63 -1.05 39.52
CA LYS A 108 6.69 -1.12 38.50
C LYS A 108 6.03 -1.12 37.13
N ALA A 109 6.71 -0.55 36.14
CA ALA A 109 6.23 -0.57 34.76
C ALA A 109 7.41 -0.76 33.81
N SER A 110 7.21 -1.57 32.77
CA SER A 110 8.15 -1.82 31.70
C SER A 110 7.42 -1.88 30.36
N ALA A 111 8.16 -1.71 29.28
CA ALA A 111 7.68 -1.92 27.93
C ALA A 111 8.74 -2.66 27.12
N GLU A 112 8.30 -3.51 26.20
CA GLU A 112 9.15 -4.26 25.27
C GLU A 112 8.64 -4.06 23.85
N ASN A 113 9.55 -3.82 22.92
CA ASN A 113 9.19 -3.66 21.52
C ASN A 113 8.85 -5.01 20.88
N ALA A 114 8.03 -4.98 19.83
CA ALA A 114 7.71 -6.15 19.01
C ALA A 114 8.98 -6.91 18.57
N LEU A 115 8.94 -8.24 18.64
CA LEU A 115 10.07 -9.10 18.23
C LEU A 115 10.35 -9.03 16.73
N THR A 116 9.33 -8.72 15.92
CA THR A 116 9.48 -8.61 14.47
C THR A 116 8.87 -7.31 13.96
N LYS A 117 9.51 -6.71 12.95
CA LYS A 117 9.00 -5.56 12.22
C LYS A 117 9.02 -5.85 10.73
N ARG A 118 7.90 -5.64 10.04
CA ARG A 118 7.84 -5.75 8.58
C ARG A 118 8.10 -4.40 7.96
N ILE A 119 9.19 -4.28 7.21
CA ILE A 119 9.47 -3.12 6.36
C ILE A 119 9.03 -3.48 4.96
N SER A 120 8.25 -2.61 4.33
CA SER A 120 7.74 -2.80 2.98
C SER A 120 7.75 -1.47 2.23
N GLU A 121 8.43 -1.44 1.09
CA GLU A 121 8.51 -0.27 0.23
C GLU A 121 8.05 -0.64 -1.17
N SER A 122 7.25 0.23 -1.77
CA SER A 122 6.76 0.09 -3.14
C SER A 122 7.46 1.12 -4.03
N PHE A 123 8.07 0.65 -5.11
CA PHE A 123 8.74 1.51 -6.09
C PHE A 123 7.80 1.86 -7.23
N ALA A 124 8.04 3.01 -7.89
CA ALA A 124 7.28 3.42 -9.08
C ALA A 124 7.28 2.39 -10.22
N SER A 125 8.27 1.47 -10.22
CA SER A 125 8.34 0.32 -11.14
C SER A 125 7.29 -0.77 -10.85
N GLY A 126 6.52 -0.68 -9.77
CA GLY A 126 5.60 -1.71 -9.29
C GLY A 126 6.28 -2.82 -8.48
N THR A 127 7.61 -2.75 -8.30
CA THR A 127 8.35 -3.68 -7.44
C THR A 127 8.04 -3.38 -5.98
N ILE A 128 7.68 -4.41 -5.20
CA ILE A 128 7.55 -4.31 -3.74
C ILE A 128 8.74 -5.03 -3.12
N VAL A 129 9.51 -4.29 -2.32
CA VAL A 129 10.55 -4.89 -1.48
C VAL A 129 9.99 -4.99 -0.08
N SER A 130 10.00 -6.19 0.48
CA SER A 130 9.62 -6.39 1.87
C SER A 130 10.56 -7.34 2.57
N PHE A 131 10.95 -6.99 3.79
CA PHE A 131 11.66 -7.88 4.69
C PHE A 131 11.12 -7.73 6.11
N THR A 132 11.22 -8.81 6.87
CA THR A 132 10.89 -8.83 8.29
C THR A 132 12.20 -8.73 9.06
N VAL A 133 12.35 -7.67 9.83
CA VAL A 133 13.42 -7.51 10.81
C VAL A 133 13.00 -8.27 12.06
N ASP A 134 13.71 -9.34 12.39
CA ASP A 134 13.56 -10.05 13.65
C ASP A 134 14.64 -9.55 14.64
N ARG A 135 14.20 -9.08 15.80
CA ARG A 135 15.08 -8.53 16.83
C ARG A 135 16.02 -9.57 17.42
N ASN A 136 15.57 -10.81 17.62
CA ASN A 136 16.43 -11.88 18.15
C ASN A 136 17.53 -12.21 17.15
N LEU A 137 17.19 -12.30 15.86
CA LEU A 137 18.18 -12.51 14.81
C LEU A 137 19.13 -11.32 14.68
N LEU A 138 18.63 -10.09 14.82
CA LEU A 138 19.45 -8.88 14.78
C LEU A 138 20.42 -8.80 15.96
N GLU A 139 19.95 -9.06 17.18
CA GLU A 139 20.77 -9.06 18.40
C GLU A 139 21.82 -10.20 18.37
N GLN A 140 21.46 -11.37 17.83
CA GLN A 140 22.44 -12.46 17.58
C GLN A 140 23.47 -12.08 16.50
N ALA A 141 23.05 -11.33 15.48
CA ALA A 141 23.93 -10.84 14.41
C ALA A 141 24.75 -9.58 14.82
N ALA A 142 24.42 -8.95 15.95
CA ALA A 142 24.94 -7.65 16.37
C ALA A 142 26.46 -7.59 16.61
N ASN A 143 27.17 -8.71 16.52
CA ASN A 143 28.63 -8.72 16.60
C ASN A 143 29.35 -8.32 15.29
N ASN A 144 28.66 -7.99 14.18
CA ASN A 144 29.31 -7.53 12.92
C ASN A 144 28.47 -6.61 12.01
N GLY A 145 27.39 -5.97 12.49
CA GLY A 145 26.28 -5.57 11.60
C GLY A 145 26.07 -4.08 11.36
N ASN A 146 26.79 -3.46 10.41
CA ASN A 146 26.22 -2.38 9.60
C ASN A 146 26.46 -2.71 8.12
N GLY A 147 25.56 -3.51 7.55
CA GLY A 147 25.63 -3.94 6.16
C GLY A 147 24.71 -3.10 5.28
N ILE A 148 25.22 -2.65 4.14
CA ILE A 148 24.37 -2.04 3.09
C ILE A 148 23.65 -3.17 2.36
N SER A 149 22.31 -3.20 2.40
CA SER A 149 21.52 -4.05 1.49
C SER A 149 21.39 -3.36 0.15
N THR A 150 22.20 -3.75 -0.82
CA THR A 150 22.07 -3.29 -2.20
C THR A 150 21.00 -4.13 -2.91
N ILE A 151 19.91 -3.50 -3.33
CA ILE A 151 18.86 -4.13 -4.12
C ILE A 151 19.00 -3.65 -5.56
N GLU A 152 19.34 -4.56 -6.47
CA GLU A 152 19.54 -4.26 -7.88
C GLU A 152 18.48 -4.97 -8.73
N LYS A 153 17.84 -4.23 -9.64
CA LYS A 153 17.04 -4.84 -10.73
C LYS A 153 18.00 -5.22 -11.85
N LYS A 154 18.34 -6.50 -11.95
CA LYS A 154 19.06 -7.04 -13.12
C LYS A 154 18.05 -7.29 -14.23
N VAL A 155 18.31 -6.72 -15.40
CA VAL A 155 17.56 -6.99 -16.62
C VAL A 155 18.46 -7.85 -17.49
N ASP A 156 18.14 -9.14 -17.57
CA ASP A 156 18.83 -10.06 -18.46
C ASP A 156 18.28 -9.84 -19.87
N ILE A 157 19.17 -9.48 -20.80
CA ILE A 157 18.80 -9.22 -22.20
C ILE A 157 19.44 -10.32 -23.04
N GLN A 158 18.59 -11.04 -23.74
CA GLN A 158 18.99 -12.05 -24.72
C GLN A 158 18.39 -11.67 -26.07
N ILE A 159 19.23 -11.73 -27.11
CA ILE A 159 18.80 -11.58 -28.50
C ILE A 159 19.03 -12.90 -29.21
N GLN A 160 17.97 -13.44 -29.77
CA GLN A 160 18.00 -14.66 -30.57
C GLN A 160 17.60 -14.31 -32.00
N VAL A 161 18.45 -14.70 -32.96
CA VAL A 161 18.17 -14.55 -34.39
C VAL A 161 18.11 -15.95 -35.00
N SER A 162 17.06 -16.23 -35.75
CA SER A 162 16.89 -17.49 -36.46
C SER A 162 16.73 -17.26 -37.96
N ASN A 163 17.33 -18.12 -38.79
CA ASN A 163 17.17 -18.06 -40.25
C ASN A 163 16.03 -18.99 -40.73
N LEU A 164 15.75 -18.99 -42.04
CA LEU A 164 14.66 -19.79 -42.63
C LEU A 164 14.91 -21.32 -42.56
N SER A 165 16.15 -21.76 -42.33
CA SER A 165 16.47 -23.18 -42.11
C SER A 165 16.35 -23.59 -40.64
N GLY A 166 15.99 -22.67 -39.74
CA GLY A 166 15.86 -22.91 -38.30
C GLY A 166 17.17 -22.82 -37.51
N ALA A 167 18.30 -22.53 -38.17
CA ALA A 167 19.55 -22.26 -37.49
C ALA A 167 19.42 -20.98 -36.67
N THR A 168 19.97 -20.99 -35.46
CA THR A 168 19.77 -19.93 -34.48
C THR A 168 21.08 -19.49 -33.86
N VAL A 169 21.27 -18.18 -33.74
CA VAL A 169 22.39 -17.55 -33.06
C VAL A 169 21.85 -16.72 -31.90
N THR A 170 22.30 -17.03 -30.69
CA THR A 170 21.89 -16.35 -29.46
C THR A 170 23.04 -15.50 -28.92
N ARG A 171 22.74 -14.27 -28.51
CA ARG A 171 23.63 -13.43 -27.72
C ARG A 171 22.98 -13.01 -26.42
N ASP A 172 23.73 -13.08 -25.34
CA ASP A 172 23.24 -12.87 -23.99
C ASP A 172 24.10 -11.81 -23.27
N GLY A 173 23.45 -10.87 -22.58
CA GLY A 173 24.10 -9.85 -21.76
C GLY A 173 24.85 -10.43 -20.55
N MET A 174 24.50 -11.64 -20.12
CA MET A 174 25.17 -12.37 -19.03
C MET A 174 26.44 -13.11 -19.48
N SER A 175 26.62 -13.29 -20.79
CA SER A 175 27.82 -13.92 -21.34
C SER A 175 29.03 -13.00 -21.16
N LYS A 176 30.05 -13.49 -20.45
CA LYS A 176 31.18 -12.65 -20.04
C LYS A 176 32.09 -12.24 -21.21
N ARG A 177 32.25 -13.11 -22.23
CA ARG A 177 33.14 -12.94 -23.40
C ARG A 177 32.68 -13.84 -24.57
N GLY A 178 33.22 -13.59 -25.77
CA GLY A 178 33.05 -14.45 -26.96
C GLY A 178 31.84 -14.08 -27.83
N GLU A 179 31.60 -14.88 -28.88
CA GLU A 179 30.52 -14.65 -29.87
C GLU A 179 29.11 -14.67 -29.28
N GLY A 180 28.92 -15.34 -28.13
CA GLY A 180 27.65 -15.36 -27.40
C GLY A 180 27.41 -14.14 -26.49
N LYS A 181 28.36 -13.20 -26.41
CA LYS A 181 28.21 -11.97 -25.62
C LYS A 181 27.40 -10.93 -26.37
N LEU A 182 26.34 -10.44 -25.76
CA LEU A 182 25.65 -9.24 -26.21
C LEU A 182 26.42 -8.01 -25.73
N ALA A 183 26.86 -7.16 -26.66
CA ALA A 183 27.57 -5.92 -26.36
C ALA A 183 26.72 -4.68 -26.69
N GLU A 184 27.05 -3.54 -26.08
CA GLU A 184 26.55 -2.24 -26.54
C GLU A 184 27.10 -1.94 -27.95
N GLY A 185 26.26 -1.38 -28.81
CA GLY A 185 26.60 -1.13 -30.21
C GLY A 185 26.17 -2.24 -31.18
N GLU A 186 26.81 -2.30 -32.34
CA GLU A 186 26.46 -3.26 -33.39
C GLU A 186 26.86 -4.69 -33.01
N ASN A 187 25.91 -5.62 -33.13
CA ASN A 187 26.08 -7.05 -32.95
C ASN A 187 25.76 -7.75 -34.27
N SER A 188 26.70 -8.57 -34.78
CA SER A 188 26.59 -9.23 -36.10
C SER A 188 26.33 -10.72 -35.97
N PHE A 189 25.18 -11.22 -36.45
CA PHE A 189 24.75 -12.61 -36.37
C PHE A 189 24.96 -13.28 -37.73
N ALA A 190 26.01 -14.07 -37.86
CA ALA A 190 26.39 -14.70 -39.11
C ALA A 190 25.65 -16.03 -39.35
N PHE A 191 25.16 -16.18 -40.58
CA PHE A 191 24.60 -17.41 -41.14
C PHE A 191 25.30 -17.71 -42.47
N ASP A 192 25.17 -18.93 -42.95
CA ASP A 192 25.56 -19.35 -44.31
C ASP A 192 24.93 -18.48 -45.42
N THR A 193 23.72 -17.99 -45.15
CA THR A 193 22.87 -17.22 -46.06
C THR A 193 23.08 -15.70 -45.96
N GLY A 194 23.88 -15.23 -45.00
CA GLY A 194 24.13 -13.80 -44.80
C GLY A 194 24.38 -13.43 -43.34
N THR A 195 24.58 -12.14 -43.07
CA THR A 195 24.79 -11.63 -41.70
C THR A 195 23.71 -10.64 -41.31
N VAL A 196 23.00 -10.91 -40.22
CA VAL A 196 22.06 -9.96 -39.61
C VAL A 196 22.83 -9.04 -38.67
N ARG A 197 22.60 -7.73 -38.73
CA ARG A 197 23.25 -6.77 -37.83
C ARG A 197 22.20 -6.05 -37.00
N PHE A 198 22.39 -6.03 -35.69
CA PHE A 198 21.48 -5.40 -34.75
C PHE A 198 22.26 -4.45 -33.83
N ASN A 199 21.80 -3.22 -33.68
CA ASN A 199 22.44 -2.24 -32.81
C ASN A 199 21.74 -2.21 -31.44
N VAL A 200 22.50 -2.44 -30.38
CA VAL A 200 22.01 -2.44 -29.00
C VAL A 200 22.37 -1.14 -28.34
N ASP A 201 21.38 -0.31 -28.05
CA ASP A 201 21.55 0.88 -27.21
C ASP A 201 21.14 0.57 -25.77
N GLN A 202 22.14 0.32 -24.92
CA GLN A 202 21.91 -0.02 -23.52
C GLN A 202 21.22 1.12 -22.76
N LYS A 203 21.50 2.39 -23.11
CA LYS A 203 20.92 3.55 -22.43
C LYS A 203 19.41 3.60 -22.65
N SER A 204 18.98 3.45 -23.90
CA SER A 204 17.55 3.44 -24.25
C SER A 204 16.81 2.27 -23.61
N ILE A 205 17.41 1.06 -23.60
CA ILE A 205 16.79 -0.11 -22.95
C ILE A 205 16.66 0.08 -21.43
N LYS A 206 17.69 0.62 -20.77
CA LYS A 206 17.63 0.93 -19.33
C LYS A 206 16.57 1.97 -19.02
N GLN A 207 16.44 3.00 -19.85
CA GLN A 207 15.38 4.00 -19.70
C GLN A 207 13.99 3.36 -19.87
N ALA A 208 13.77 2.57 -20.92
CA ALA A 208 12.50 1.88 -21.13
C ALA A 208 12.15 0.91 -19.98
N ALA A 209 13.13 0.20 -19.42
CA ALA A 209 12.91 -0.74 -18.30
C ALA A 209 12.68 -0.06 -16.94
N ALA A 210 13.04 1.22 -16.81
CA ALA A 210 12.87 2.03 -15.61
C ALA A 210 11.56 2.82 -15.61
N VAL A 211 11.01 3.12 -16.79
CA VAL A 211 9.81 3.95 -16.91
C VAL A 211 8.60 3.07 -17.21
N ASN A 212 7.57 3.15 -16.36
CA ASN A 212 6.24 2.63 -16.68
C ASN A 212 5.56 3.59 -17.67
N SER A 213 6.05 3.63 -18.91
CA SER A 213 5.53 4.52 -19.94
C SER A 213 4.38 3.86 -20.68
N ALA A 214 3.21 4.49 -20.66
CA ALA A 214 2.16 4.24 -21.64
C ALA A 214 2.49 4.98 -22.94
N ALA A 215 2.42 4.29 -24.08
CA ALA A 215 2.46 4.92 -25.39
C ALA A 215 1.03 5.17 -25.86
N ASN A 216 0.65 6.45 -26.00
CA ASN A 216 -0.64 6.83 -26.58
C ASN A 216 -0.51 6.94 -28.10
N LEU A 217 -1.25 6.11 -28.84
CA LEU A 217 -1.42 6.28 -30.28
C LEU A 217 -2.62 7.20 -30.53
N VAL A 218 -2.36 8.44 -30.95
CA VAL A 218 -3.41 9.37 -31.37
C VAL A 218 -3.48 9.34 -32.89
N SER A 219 -4.61 8.91 -33.45
CA SER A 219 -4.89 9.00 -34.89
C SER A 219 -5.98 10.04 -35.12
N VAL A 220 -5.83 10.84 -36.18
CA VAL A 220 -6.84 11.79 -36.65
C VAL A 220 -7.16 11.43 -38.09
N GLN A 221 -8.44 11.20 -38.38
CA GLN A 221 -8.91 10.92 -39.73
C GLN A 221 -8.99 12.23 -40.52
N VAL A 222 -8.23 12.34 -41.63
CA VAL A 222 -8.16 13.55 -42.46
C VAL A 222 -8.89 13.38 -43.81
N THR A 223 -9.36 12.16 -44.13
CA THR A 223 -10.05 11.80 -45.38
C THR A 223 -11.24 10.87 -45.13
N ASP A 224 -12.18 10.80 -46.08
CA ASP A 224 -13.38 9.96 -45.99
C ASP A 224 -13.06 8.49 -45.69
N ALA A 225 -13.87 7.84 -44.84
CA ALA A 225 -13.56 6.50 -44.35
C ALA A 225 -13.57 5.49 -45.50
N ASN A 226 -12.46 4.76 -45.63
CA ASN A 226 -12.33 3.61 -46.51
C ASN A 226 -11.38 2.60 -45.84
N THR A 227 -11.33 1.37 -46.35
CA THR A 227 -10.50 0.30 -45.76
C THR A 227 -8.99 0.57 -45.85
N SER A 228 -8.54 1.51 -46.70
CA SER A 228 -7.15 1.97 -46.71
C SER A 228 -6.81 2.87 -45.51
N ASN A 229 -7.82 3.31 -44.75
CA ASN A 229 -7.64 4.09 -43.52
C ASN A 229 -7.70 3.23 -42.24
N ASP A 230 -7.87 1.91 -42.36
CA ASP A 230 -7.85 1.02 -41.19
C ASP A 230 -6.44 0.96 -40.60
N LEU A 231 -6.35 1.13 -39.27
CA LEU A 231 -5.10 0.99 -38.53
C LEU A 231 -5.04 -0.38 -37.89
N THR A 232 -4.02 -1.16 -38.27
CA THR A 232 -3.74 -2.46 -37.65
C THR A 232 -2.40 -2.39 -36.95
N VAL A 233 -2.41 -2.61 -35.63
CA VAL A 233 -1.18 -2.75 -34.83
C VAL A 233 -1.04 -4.21 -34.44
N GLN A 234 -0.01 -4.85 -34.98
CA GLN A 234 0.31 -6.24 -34.72
C GLN A 234 1.15 -6.35 -33.44
N LEU A 235 0.69 -7.15 -32.48
CA LEU A 235 1.34 -7.32 -31.18
C LEU A 235 2.16 -8.61 -31.08
N ASN A 236 2.12 -9.47 -32.10
CA ASN A 236 2.91 -10.68 -32.17
C ASN A 236 3.26 -11.10 -33.61
N GLU A 237 4.35 -11.83 -33.80
CA GLU A 237 4.85 -12.19 -35.14
C GLU A 237 3.91 -13.12 -35.94
N ARG A 238 2.98 -13.80 -35.27
CA ARG A 238 2.03 -14.74 -35.89
C ARG A 238 0.73 -14.10 -36.38
N ASN A 239 0.57 -12.78 -36.27
CA ASN A 239 -0.66 -12.06 -36.63
C ASN A 239 -1.93 -12.53 -35.88
N THR A 240 -1.79 -13.21 -34.74
CA THR A 240 -2.95 -13.72 -33.98
C THR A 240 -3.43 -12.74 -32.93
N ASN A 241 -2.58 -11.79 -32.52
CA ASN A 241 -2.95 -10.71 -31.59
C ASN A 241 -2.71 -9.37 -32.27
N ALA A 242 -3.80 -8.66 -32.58
CA ALA A 242 -3.73 -7.33 -33.16
C ALA A 242 -4.84 -6.44 -32.60
N ILE A 243 -4.57 -5.14 -32.51
CA ILE A 243 -5.60 -4.12 -32.33
C ILE A 243 -5.92 -3.59 -33.71
N THR A 244 -7.19 -3.69 -34.11
CA THR A 244 -7.68 -3.15 -35.38
C THR A 244 -8.64 -2.00 -35.09
N VAL A 245 -8.29 -0.80 -35.55
CA VAL A 245 -9.19 0.35 -35.55
C VAL A 245 -9.74 0.48 -36.97
N LYS A 246 -11.06 0.26 -37.11
CA LYS A 246 -11.72 0.31 -38.41
C LYS A 246 -12.33 1.69 -38.66
N ALA A 247 -12.04 2.26 -39.82
CA ALA A 247 -12.69 3.47 -40.29
C ALA A 247 -14.01 3.07 -40.96
N GLN A 248 -15.14 3.35 -40.33
CA GLN A 248 -16.46 3.08 -40.91
C GLN A 248 -17.18 4.39 -41.24
N ASN A 249 -17.70 4.46 -42.47
CA ASN A 249 -18.71 5.46 -42.78
C ASN A 249 -20.03 4.99 -42.16
N LEU A 250 -20.55 5.79 -41.22
CA LEU A 250 -21.93 5.66 -40.76
C LEU A 250 -22.84 6.28 -41.83
N THR A 251 -23.10 5.52 -42.89
CA THR A 251 -24.12 5.89 -43.86
C THR A 251 -25.47 5.43 -43.35
N THR A 252 -26.38 6.36 -43.14
CA THR A 252 -27.80 6.04 -43.06
C THR A 252 -28.31 5.95 -44.49
N SER A 253 -28.78 4.79 -44.94
CA SER A 253 -29.26 4.55 -46.32
C SER A 253 -30.42 5.47 -46.73
N GLY A 254 -30.13 6.75 -47.00
CA GLY A 254 -31.10 7.82 -47.26
C GLY A 254 -31.78 8.41 -46.02
N GLN A 255 -31.73 7.78 -44.85
CA GLN A 255 -32.40 8.24 -43.63
C GLN A 255 -31.44 8.97 -42.71
N GLY A 256 -31.00 10.18 -43.09
CA GLY A 256 -29.94 10.96 -42.40
C GLY A 256 -29.85 10.79 -40.87
N LEU A 257 -28.65 10.99 -40.30
CA LEU A 257 -28.43 11.08 -38.84
C LEU A 257 -29.07 12.35 -38.21
N ARG A 258 -30.31 12.66 -38.58
CA ARG A 258 -31.17 13.71 -38.05
C ARG A 258 -32.35 13.03 -37.39
N LEU A 259 -32.83 13.60 -36.29
CA LEU A 259 -34.12 13.25 -35.69
C LEU A 259 -35.16 13.05 -36.81
N ASP A 260 -35.48 11.79 -37.08
CA ASP A 260 -36.42 11.41 -38.12
C ASP A 260 -37.83 11.78 -37.62
N TYR A 261 -38.40 12.83 -38.20
CA TYR A 261 -39.75 13.29 -37.89
C TYR A 261 -40.82 12.23 -38.22
N ALA A 262 -40.51 11.21 -39.04
CA ALA A 262 -41.43 10.12 -39.34
C ALA A 262 -41.44 9.01 -38.28
N GLN A 263 -40.40 8.88 -37.43
CA GLN A 263 -40.35 7.86 -36.38
C GLN A 263 -40.99 8.29 -35.05
N ASN A 264 -41.27 9.58 -34.87
CA ASN A 264 -41.86 10.13 -33.64
C ASN A 264 -43.37 10.38 -33.71
N ASP A 265 -44.08 9.80 -34.69
CA ASP A 265 -45.53 9.96 -34.89
C ASP A 265 -46.02 11.42 -35.05
N TRP A 266 -45.15 12.35 -35.46
CA TRP A 266 -45.57 13.73 -35.79
C TRP A 266 -46.12 13.73 -37.21
N THR A 267 -47.40 13.37 -37.33
CA THR A 267 -47.99 12.88 -38.58
C THR A 267 -48.31 13.99 -39.59
N ASP A 268 -48.39 15.25 -39.18
CA ASP A 268 -48.28 16.42 -40.07
C ASP A 268 -47.98 17.72 -39.30
N ARG A 269 -47.71 18.81 -40.03
CA ARG A 269 -47.41 20.14 -39.46
C ARG A 269 -48.62 20.75 -38.72
N ALA A 270 -49.83 20.21 -38.88
CA ALA A 270 -51.01 20.70 -38.20
C ALA A 270 -50.99 20.34 -36.71
N ASP A 271 -50.26 19.30 -36.29
CA ASP A 271 -50.12 18.99 -34.87
C ASP A 271 -49.17 19.94 -34.13
N ILE A 272 -48.17 20.47 -34.84
CA ILE A 272 -47.34 21.59 -34.36
C ILE A 272 -48.19 22.85 -34.24
N ASP A 273 -49.03 23.14 -35.24
CA ASP A 273 -49.92 24.32 -35.22
C ASP A 273 -50.98 24.21 -34.10
N LYS A 274 -51.52 23.00 -33.83
CA LYS A 274 -52.42 22.75 -32.69
C LYS A 274 -51.73 22.93 -31.35
N ALA A 275 -50.47 22.50 -31.22
CA ALA A 275 -49.68 22.68 -30.00
C ALA A 275 -49.34 24.16 -29.77
N VAL A 276 -49.10 24.93 -30.82
CA VAL A 276 -48.93 26.39 -30.73
C VAL A 276 -50.25 27.06 -30.32
N ALA A 277 -51.37 26.67 -30.94
CA ALA A 277 -52.68 27.21 -30.59
C ALA A 277 -53.09 26.91 -29.14
N SER A 278 -52.78 25.72 -28.61
CA SER A 278 -53.08 25.37 -27.21
C SER A 278 -52.21 26.16 -26.21
N ILE A 279 -50.97 26.49 -26.58
CA ILE A 279 -50.10 27.37 -25.79
C ILE A 279 -50.62 28.81 -25.78
N ASP A 280 -51.18 29.30 -26.88
CA ASP A 280 -51.76 30.65 -26.92
C ASP A 280 -53.10 30.73 -26.17
N TYR A 281 -53.92 29.67 -26.17
CA TYR A 281 -55.10 29.57 -25.29
C TYR A 281 -54.74 29.47 -23.81
N ALA A 282 -53.60 28.85 -23.47
CA ALA A 282 -53.12 28.74 -22.09
C ALA A 282 -52.52 30.05 -21.54
N LYS A 283 -52.38 31.10 -22.36
CA LYS A 283 -51.86 32.43 -21.97
C LYS A 283 -52.95 33.47 -21.70
N GLN A 284 -54.24 33.13 -21.85
CA GLN A 284 -55.37 33.98 -21.42
C GLN A 284 -55.88 33.59 -20.04
#